data_AF-A0A1D2LKT8-F1
#
_entry.id   AF-A0A1D2LKT8-F1
#
_cell.length_a   1.000
_cell.length_b   1.000
_cell.length_c   1.000
_cell.angle_alpha   90.00
_cell.angle_beta   90.00
_cell.angle_gamma   90.00
#
_symmetry.space_group_name_H-M   'P 1'
#
loop_
_entity.id
_entity.type
_entity.pdbx_description
1 polymer ?
#
loop_
_entity_poly.entity_id
_entity_poly.type
_entity_poly.pdbx_seq_one_letter_code
_entity_poly.pdbx_strand_id
1 'polypeptide(L)'
;MYLEIKESGQNSILESGKNQVINLFYTYESLNSCSCSDAGLFMIELSEQPIADYTIQLDSNHPEVYTNKFSLTFMEEEMQLIRDKKTNRLILTGNSGVLSPNVSVRV
;
A
#
# COMPACT_ATOMS: atom_id res chain seq x y z
N MET A 1 10.67 9.34 4.84
CA MET A 1 9.36 8.70 4.59
C MET A 1 9.20 7.45 5.43
N TYR A 2 8.18 7.45 6.30
CA TYR A 2 7.86 6.37 7.23
C TYR A 2 6.41 5.89 7.02
N LEU A 3 6.21 4.57 7.01
CA LEU A 3 4.90 3.92 6.94
C LEU A 3 4.61 3.12 8.21
N GLU A 4 3.62 3.56 8.98
CA GLU A 4 3.11 2.81 10.12
C GLU A 4 2.00 1.84 9.69
N ILE A 5 2.22 0.54 9.86
CA ILE A 5 1.23 -0.48 9.55
C ILE A 5 0.45 -0.80 10.83
N LYS A 6 -0.83 -0.38 10.87
CA LYS A 6 -1.78 -0.63 11.98
C LYS A 6 -2.86 -1.59 11.54
N GLU A 7 -2.44 -2.80 11.21
CA GLU A 7 -3.33 -3.88 10.81
C GLU A 7 -3.40 -4.98 11.87
N SER A 8 -4.59 -5.50 12.12
CA SER A 8 -4.82 -6.61 13.04
C SER A 8 -6.04 -7.43 12.62
N GLY A 9 -6.04 -8.73 12.93
CA GLY A 9 -7.15 -9.66 12.70
C GLY A 9 -6.88 -10.67 11.59
N GLN A 10 -7.82 -11.60 11.38
CA GLN A 10 -7.70 -12.79 10.51
C GLN A 10 -7.44 -12.51 9.02
N ASN A 11 -7.55 -11.25 8.58
CA ASN A 11 -7.28 -10.83 7.20
C ASN A 11 -6.07 -9.89 7.14
N SER A 12 -5.21 -9.95 8.16
CA SER A 12 -4.03 -9.11 8.22
C SER A 12 -3.06 -9.49 7.11
N ILE A 13 -2.54 -8.51 6.36
CA ILE A 13 -1.43 -8.77 5.43
C ILE A 13 -0.18 -9.27 6.17
N LEU A 14 -0.12 -9.06 7.49
CA LEU A 14 0.95 -9.56 8.38
C LEU A 14 0.82 -11.05 8.70
N GLU A 15 -0.35 -11.67 8.50
CA GLU A 15 -0.55 -13.11 8.74
C GLU A 15 -0.08 -13.97 7.56
N SER A 16 0.22 -13.36 6.41
CA SER A 16 0.45 -14.04 5.13
C SER A 16 1.76 -14.83 4.99
N GLY A 17 2.60 -14.91 6.04
CA GLY A 17 3.75 -15.83 6.10
C GLY A 17 5.02 -15.18 6.64
N LYS A 18 5.95 -15.99 7.15
CA LYS A 18 7.28 -15.50 7.56
C LYS A 18 8.12 -15.23 6.31
N ASN A 19 8.81 -14.08 6.29
CA ASN A 19 9.70 -13.59 5.21
C ASN A 19 9.03 -12.89 4.02
N GLN A 20 7.86 -12.28 4.21
CA GLN A 20 7.27 -11.42 3.19
C GLN A 20 7.68 -9.96 3.36
N VAL A 21 7.98 -9.32 2.23
CA VAL A 21 8.09 -7.87 2.09
C VAL A 21 6.83 -7.33 1.43
N ILE A 22 6.54 -6.06 1.66
CA ILE A 22 5.45 -5.33 1.00
C ILE A 22 6.04 -4.50 -0.13
N ASN A 23 5.52 -4.65 -1.35
CA ASN A 23 5.75 -3.70 -2.43
C ASN A 23 4.54 -2.77 -2.47
N LEU A 24 4.69 -1.53 -2.01
CA LEU A 24 3.65 -0.51 -2.04
C LEU A 24 3.87 0.39 -3.26
N PHE A 25 2.85 0.54 -4.08
CA PHE A 25 2.97 1.35 -5.29
C PHE A 25 1.68 1.98 -5.76
N TYR A 26 1.85 3.01 -6.57
CA TYR A 26 0.78 3.77 -7.15
C TYR A 26 0.66 3.43 -8.63
N THR A 27 -0.56 3.11 -9.07
CA THR A 27 -0.89 2.80 -10.47
C THR A 27 -2.11 3.60 -10.92
N TYR A 28 -2.35 3.61 -12.24
CA TYR A 28 -3.59 4.08 -12.83
C TYR A 28 -4.25 2.90 -13.55
N GLU A 29 -5.48 2.56 -13.20
CA GLU A 29 -6.27 1.66 -14.02
C GLU A 29 -7.03 2.49 -15.07
N SER A 30 -6.62 2.35 -16.33
CA SER A 30 -7.44 2.79 -17.47
C SER A 30 -8.63 1.85 -17.57
N LEU A 31 -9.73 2.16 -16.89
CA LEU A 31 -10.98 1.42 -17.02
C LEU A 31 -11.56 1.68 -18.42
N ASN A 32 -11.27 0.76 -19.36
CA ASN A 32 -11.84 0.72 -20.72
C ASN A 32 -13.37 0.42 -20.74
N SER A 33 -14.13 0.93 -19.78
CA SER A 33 -15.59 0.82 -19.72
C SER A 33 -16.18 1.87 -18.79
N CYS A 34 -16.61 3.02 -19.35
CA CYS A 34 -17.66 3.93 -18.84
C CYS A 34 -17.82 4.12 -17.31
N SER A 35 -16.75 4.17 -16.52
CA SER A 35 -16.79 4.71 -15.16
C SER A 35 -15.70 5.75 -15.01
N CYS A 36 -16.12 7.01 -14.94
CA CYS A 36 -15.25 8.14 -14.66
C CYS A 36 -14.67 8.02 -13.25
N SER A 37 -13.47 7.47 -13.14
CA SER A 37 -12.48 8.04 -12.24
C SER A 37 -11.09 7.67 -12.74
N ASP A 38 -10.36 8.64 -13.28
CA ASP A 38 -8.90 8.61 -13.41
C ASP A 38 -8.26 8.74 -12.00
N ALA A 39 -8.76 7.96 -11.04
CA ALA A 39 -8.26 7.93 -9.69
C ALA A 39 -7.10 6.93 -9.70
N GLY A 40 -5.88 7.43 -9.49
CA GLY A 40 -4.79 6.52 -9.25
C GLY A 40 -5.00 5.77 -7.92
N LEU A 41 -4.46 4.57 -7.88
CA LEU A 41 -4.73 3.57 -6.87
C LEU A 41 -3.41 3.18 -6.23
N PHE A 42 -3.38 3.20 -4.89
CA PHE A 42 -2.33 2.50 -4.16
C PHE A 42 -2.64 1.01 -4.08
N MET A 43 -1.64 0.19 -4.38
CA MET A 43 -1.70 -1.27 -4.31
C MET A 43 -0.53 -1.81 -3.50
N ILE A 44 -0.77 -2.95 -2.86
CA ILE A 44 0.22 -3.74 -2.15
C ILE A 44 0.38 -5.06 -2.90
N GLU A 45 1.62 -5.44 -3.16
CA GLU A 45 1.99 -6.78 -3.61
C GLU A 45 2.91 -7.41 -2.57
N LEU A 46 2.50 -8.58 -2.06
CA LEU A 46 3.27 -9.34 -1.09
C LEU A 46 4.23 -10.28 -1.83
N SER A 47 5.51 -10.26 -1.46
CA SER A 47 6.53 -11.11 -2.10
C SER A 47 7.61 -11.54 -1.11
N GLU A 48 8.39 -12.56 -1.44
CA GLU A 48 9.53 -12.98 -0.59
C GLU A 48 10.72 -12.02 -0.67
N GLN A 49 10.83 -11.29 -1.79
CA GLN A 49 11.90 -10.33 -2.06
C GLN A 49 11.33 -9.12 -2.81
N PRO A 50 11.96 -7.94 -2.73
CA PRO A 50 11.52 -6.76 -3.46
C PRO A 50 11.44 -7.06 -4.97
N ILE A 51 10.38 -6.57 -5.61
CA ILE A 51 10.23 -6.70 -7.06
C ILE A 51 11.31 -5.84 -7.75
N ALA A 52 11.82 -6.26 -8.91
CA ALA A 52 13.01 -5.69 -9.55
C ALA A 52 13.03 -4.15 -9.70
N ASP A 53 11.87 -3.51 -9.90
CA ASP A 53 11.74 -2.05 -10.03
C ASP A 53 11.39 -1.31 -8.73
N TYR A 54 11.17 -2.06 -7.64
CA TYR A 54 10.68 -1.60 -6.35
C TYR A 54 11.83 -1.69 -5.35
N THR A 55 12.88 -0.91 -5.61
CA THR A 55 14.16 -1.00 -4.89
C THR A 55 14.30 0.03 -3.77
N ILE A 56 13.35 0.96 -3.64
CA ILE A 56 13.40 2.02 -2.65
C ILE A 56 12.71 1.53 -1.38
N GLN A 57 13.48 1.27 -0.34
CA GLN A 57 12.94 0.89 0.96
C GLN A 57 12.35 2.11 1.69
N LEU A 58 11.14 1.95 2.24
CA LEU A 58 10.54 2.90 3.18
C LEU A 58 10.82 2.43 4.61
N ASP A 59 11.02 3.38 5.54
CA ASP A 59 11.05 3.04 6.95
C ASP A 59 9.66 2.56 7.38
N SER A 60 9.57 1.46 8.14
CA SER A 60 8.29 0.91 8.60
C SER A 60 8.43 0.24 9.97
N ASN A 61 7.31 0.01 10.65
CA ASN A 61 7.31 -0.73 11.93
C ASN A 61 7.49 -2.24 11.75
N HIS A 62 6.94 -2.86 10.68
CA HIS A 62 7.17 -4.22 10.16
C HIS A 62 5.95 -4.63 9.27
N PRO A 63 6.12 -5.41 8.18
CA PRO A 63 7.36 -5.88 7.55
C PRO A 63 8.09 -4.77 6.79
N GLU A 64 9.21 -5.12 6.17
CA GLU A 64 9.91 -4.21 5.24
C GLU A 64 8.98 -3.81 4.09
N VAL A 65 9.06 -2.55 3.70
CA VAL A 65 8.23 -1.96 2.66
C VAL A 65 9.12 -1.36 1.59
N TYR A 66 8.83 -1.70 0.34
CA TYR A 66 9.56 -1.25 -0.83
C TYR A 66 8.62 -0.55 -1.79
N THR A 67 9.17 0.40 -2.54
CA THR A 67 8.45 1.15 -3.56
C THR A 67 9.34 1.48 -4.74
N ASN A 68 8.76 2.12 -5.76
CA ASN A 68 9.47 2.62 -6.92
C ASN A 68 9.47 4.15 -6.95
N LYS A 69 10.39 4.71 -7.75
CA LYS A 69 10.58 6.17 -7.84
C LYS A 69 9.31 6.92 -8.28
N PHE A 70 8.49 6.31 -9.13
CA PHE A 70 7.26 6.92 -9.62
C PHE A 70 6.24 7.13 -8.49
N SER A 71 6.03 6.08 -7.69
CA SER A 71 5.04 6.05 -6.61
C SER A 71 5.35 7.05 -5.50
N LEU A 72 6.64 7.34 -5.25
CA LEU A 72 7.07 8.35 -4.27
C LEU A 72 6.43 9.72 -4.49
N THR A 73 6.12 10.08 -5.74
CA THR A 73 5.47 11.37 -6.09
C THR A 73 4.09 11.54 -5.46
N PHE A 74 3.46 10.42 -5.08
CA PHE A 74 2.11 10.37 -4.52
C PHE A 74 2.09 10.02 -3.04
N MET A 75 3.27 9.82 -2.43
CA MET A 75 3.43 9.45 -1.03
C MET A 75 3.79 10.66 -0.17
N GLU A 76 3.59 10.54 1.13
CA GLU A 76 3.92 11.59 2.11
C GLU A 76 4.97 11.10 3.11
N GLU A 77 5.65 12.04 3.78
CA GLU A 77 6.73 11.70 4.73
C GLU A 77 6.30 10.80 5.88
N GLU A 78 5.05 10.93 6.34
CA GLU A 78 4.48 10.09 7.38
C GLU A 78 3.13 9.54 6.90
N MET A 79 3.02 8.22 6.85
CA MET A 79 1.82 7.53 6.38
C MET A 79 1.39 6.45 7.37
N GLN A 80 0.11 6.13 7.35
CA GLN A 80 -0.46 5.01 8.10
C GLN A 80 -1.32 4.13 7.19
N LEU A 81 -1.04 2.83 7.21
CA LEU A 81 -1.89 1.82 6.60
C LEU A 81 -2.78 1.21 7.69
N ILE A 82 -4.08 1.46 7.58
CA ILE A 82 -5.07 1.04 8.59
C ILE A 82 -6.13 0.15 7.93
N ARG A 83 -6.63 -0.85 8.67
CA ARG A 83 -7.80 -1.63 8.26
C ARG A 83 -9.07 -1.03 8.86
N ASP A 84 -9.95 -0.50 8.02
CA ASP A 84 -11.24 -0.01 8.48
C ASP A 84 -12.11 -1.16 8.98
N LYS A 85 -12.60 -1.05 10.22
CA LYS A 85 -13.37 -2.12 10.88
C LYS A 85 -14.77 -2.30 10.31
N LYS A 86 -15.34 -1.27 9.66
CA LYS A 86 -16.71 -1.33 9.12
C LYS A 86 -16.73 -1.96 7.74
N THR A 87 -15.82 -1.57 6.87
CA THR A 87 -15.76 -2.02 5.47
C THR A 87 -14.72 -3.11 5.24
N ASN A 88 -13.88 -3.42 6.24
CA ASN A 88 -12.75 -4.34 6.13
C ASN A 88 -11.79 -3.97 4.98
N ARG A 89 -11.68 -2.68 4.64
CA ARG A 89 -10.79 -2.18 3.58
C ARG A 89 -9.50 -1.67 4.19
N LEU A 90 -8.41 -1.79 3.43
CA LEU A 90 -7.18 -1.09 3.76
C LEU A 90 -7.26 0.36 3.27
N ILE A 91 -6.91 1.27 4.16
CA ILE A 91 -6.89 2.71 3.90
C ILE A 91 -5.47 3.19 4.13
N LEU A 92 -4.91 3.87 3.14
CA LEU A 92 -3.65 4.60 3.28
C LEU A 92 -3.96 6.06 3.61
N THR A 93 -3.39 6.53 4.69
CA THR A 93 -3.52 7.91 5.15
C THR A 93 -2.16 8.57 5.29
N GLY A 94 -2.12 9.89 5.19
CA GLY A 94 -0.98 10.74 5.46
C GLY A 94 -1.40 11.98 6.25
N ASN A 95 -0.50 12.94 6.38
CA ASN A 95 -0.75 14.22 7.04
C ASN A 95 -1.80 15.08 6.34
N SER A 96 -1.97 14.94 5.02
CA SER A 96 -3.03 15.63 4.27
C SER A 96 -4.42 14.97 4.37
N GLY A 97 -4.50 13.76 4.96
CA GLY A 97 -5.73 12.99 5.08
C GLY A 97 -5.65 11.64 4.37
N VAL A 98 -6.74 11.24 3.68
CA VAL A 98 -6.81 9.94 3.01
C VAL A 98 -6.09 10.01 1.66
N LEU A 99 -4.99 9.27 1.54
CA LEU A 99 -4.23 9.11 0.28
C LEU A 99 -4.87 8.05 -0.61
N SER A 100 -5.33 6.94 -0.02
CA SER A 100 -6.13 5.93 -0.70
C SER A 100 -7.22 5.37 0.22
N PRO A 101 -8.51 5.52 -0.13
CA PRO A 101 -9.60 4.95 0.64
C PRO A 101 -9.76 3.43 0.41
N ASN A 102 -9.02 2.85 -0.53
CA ASN A 102 -9.11 1.44 -0.87
C ASN A 102 -7.78 0.95 -1.45
N VAL A 103 -6.88 0.50 -0.59
CA VAL A 103 -5.62 -0.15 -1.00
C VAL A 103 -5.91 -1.60 -1.36
N SER A 104 -5.66 -1.97 -2.61
CA SER A 104 -5.83 -3.34 -3.09
C SER A 104 -4.60 -4.18 -2.74
N VAL A 105 -4.80 -5.43 -2.32
CA VAL A 105 -3.73 -6.39 -2.02
C VAL A 105 -3.70 -7.46 -3.11
N ARG A 106 -2.51 -7.70 -3.67
CA ARG A 106 -2.20 -8.79 -4.60
C ARG A 106 -1.20 -9.75 -3.94
N VAL A 107 -1.36 -11.04 -4.20
CA VAL A 107 -0.51 -12.13 -3.71
C VAL A 107 0.05 -12.86 -4.93
#